data_AF-A0A663EF96-F1
#
_entry.id   AF-A0A663EF96-F1
#
_cell.length_a   1.000
_cell.length_b   1.000
_cell.length_c   1.000
_cell.angle_alpha   90.00
_cell.angle_beta   90.00
_cell.angle_gamma   90.00
#
_symmetry.space_group_name_H-M   'P 1'
#
loop_
_entity.id
_entity.type
_entity.pdbx_description
1 polymer ?
#
loop_
_entity_poly.entity_id
_entity_poly.type
_entity_poly.pdbx_seq_one_letter_code
_entity_poly.pdbx_strand_id
1 'polypeptide(L)'
;MPLHMLLFKIERIREILVRRESELRYMMDDIQLCKEISRLKKELQKLIALPENEKSNEEKQKEEELVQQIHKLVETRDFLVDDVEFERLR
;
A
#
# COMPACT_ATOMS: atom_id res chain seq x y z
N MET A 1 -15.15 -42.29 13.50
CA MET A 1 -13.91 -41.59 13.92
C MET A 1 -13.01 -41.08 12.77
N PRO A 2 -12.80 -41.76 11.63
CA PRO A 2 -11.92 -41.27 10.56
C PRO A 2 -12.36 -39.96 9.88
N LEU A 3 -13.67 -39.80 9.64
CA LEU A 3 -14.26 -38.59 9.03
C LEU A 3 -14.04 -37.33 9.87
N HIS A 4 -14.09 -37.45 11.19
CA HIS A 4 -13.86 -36.33 12.10
C HIS A 4 -12.40 -35.82 12.04
N MET A 5 -11.42 -36.73 11.97
CA MET A 5 -10.02 -36.36 11.79
C MET A 5 -9.74 -35.72 10.42
N LEU A 6 -10.44 -36.17 9.37
CA LEU A 6 -10.33 -35.57 8.04
C LEU A 6 -10.91 -34.15 8.02
N LEU A 7 -12.08 -33.95 8.64
CA LEU A 7 -12.71 -32.64 8.76
C LEU A 7 -11.80 -31.65 9.49
N PHE A 8 -11.24 -32.04 10.64
CA PHE A 8 -10.30 -31.21 11.39
C PHE A 8 -9.06 -30.82 10.57
N LYS A 9 -8.53 -31.75 9.76
CA LYS A 9 -7.42 -31.43 8.85
C LYS A 9 -7.82 -30.43 7.76
N ILE A 10 -9.01 -30.56 7.19
CA ILE A 10 -9.52 -29.64 6.17
C ILE A 10 -9.72 -28.24 6.77
N GLU A 11 -10.33 -28.15 7.95
CA GLU A 11 -10.54 -26.87 8.66
C GLU A 11 -9.21 -26.18 8.96
N ARG A 12 -8.22 -26.93 9.48
CA ARG A 12 -6.88 -26.39 9.72
C ARG A 12 -6.20 -25.90 8.44
N ILE A 13 -6.31 -26.63 7.33
CA ILE A 13 -5.77 -26.20 6.04
C ILE A 13 -6.46 -24.92 5.56
N ARG A 14 -7.80 -24.85 5.68
CA ARG A 14 -8.58 -23.67 5.31
C ARG A 14 -8.13 -22.44 6.09
N GLU A 15 -7.95 -22.54 7.40
CA GLU A 15 -7.46 -21.42 8.22
C GLU A 15 -6.07 -20.93 7.78
N ILE A 16 -5.16 -21.86 7.48
CA ILE A 16 -3.82 -21.50 6.97
C ILE A 16 -3.93 -20.78 5.63
N LEU A 17 -4.80 -21.27 4.73
CA LEU A 17 -4.98 -20.65 3.41
C LEU A 17 -5.58 -19.25 3.51
N VAL A 18 -6.57 -19.04 4.37
CA VAL A 18 -7.18 -17.72 4.58
C VAL A 18 -6.16 -16.71 5.10
N ARG A 19 -5.32 -17.11 6.08
CA ARG A 19 -4.24 -16.23 6.59
C ARG A 19 -3.25 -15.86 5.48
N ARG A 20 -2.80 -16.83 4.70
CA ARG A 20 -1.88 -16.60 3.57
C ARG A 20 -2.48 -15.71 2.48
N GLU A 21 -3.78 -15.87 2.19
CA GLU A 21 -4.47 -15.02 1.25
C GLU A 21 -4.48 -13.56 1.72
N SER A 22 -4.75 -13.33 3.01
CA SER A 22 -4.68 -11.99 3.61
C SER A 22 -3.28 -11.38 3.51
N GLU A 23 -2.23 -12.16 3.82
CA GLU A 23 -0.82 -11.73 3.66
C GLU A 23 -0.51 -11.35 2.20
N LEU A 24 -0.96 -12.16 1.24
CA LEU A 24 -0.76 -11.88 -0.18
C LEU A 24 -1.51 -10.63 -0.63
N ARG A 25 -2.72 -10.40 -0.13
CA ARG A 25 -3.51 -9.20 -0.43
C ARG A 25 -2.82 -7.94 0.10
N TYR A 26 -2.35 -7.98 1.34
CA TYR A 26 -1.53 -6.90 1.91
C TYR A 26 -0.31 -6.58 1.04
N MET A 27 0.48 -7.61 0.66
CA MET A 27 1.67 -7.38 -0.16
C MET A 27 1.30 -6.80 -1.53
N MET A 28 0.19 -7.22 -2.12
CA MET A 28 -0.29 -6.68 -3.38
C MET A 28 -0.66 -5.20 -3.24
N ASP A 29 -1.39 -4.83 -2.18
CA ASP A 29 -1.83 -3.46 -1.93
C ASP A 29 -0.62 -2.53 -1.63
N ASP A 30 0.34 -2.98 -0.81
CA ASP A 30 1.59 -2.23 -0.55
C ASP A 30 2.40 -2.02 -1.83
N ILE A 31 2.50 -3.03 -2.70
CA ILE A 31 3.17 -2.91 -4.00
C ILE A 31 2.48 -1.87 -4.90
N GLN A 32 1.14 -1.84 -4.93
CA GLN A 32 0.40 -0.87 -5.74
C GLN A 32 0.60 0.56 -5.21
N LEU A 33 0.50 0.75 -3.89
CA LEU A 33 0.78 2.04 -3.25
C LEU A 33 2.21 2.50 -3.56
N CYS A 34 3.20 1.63 -3.41
CA CYS A 34 4.60 1.95 -3.72
C CYS A 34 4.82 2.34 -5.18
N LYS A 35 4.17 1.65 -6.13
CA LYS A 35 4.24 1.99 -7.57
C LYS A 35 3.66 3.37 -7.83
N GLU A 36 2.50 3.67 -7.24
CA GLU A 36 1.83 4.95 -7.41
C GLU A 36 2.63 6.11 -6.80
N ILE A 37 3.10 5.95 -5.55
CA ILE A 37 3.98 6.91 -4.89
C ILE A 37 5.25 7.15 -5.74
N SER A 38 5.85 6.09 -6.28
CA SER A 38 7.04 6.20 -7.13
C SER A 38 6.76 6.95 -8.43
N ARG A 39 5.58 6.78 -9.02
CA ARG A 39 5.15 7.52 -10.21
C ARG A 39 5.00 9.00 -9.91
N LEU A 40 4.25 9.35 -8.86
CA LEU A 40 4.03 10.74 -8.45
C LEU A 40 5.34 11.43 -8.05
N LYS A 41 6.22 10.74 -7.32
CA LYS A 41 7.56 11.26 -6.98
C LYS A 41 8.38 11.59 -8.22
N LYS A 42 8.35 10.74 -9.26
CA LYS A 42 9.05 11.03 -10.52
C LYS A 42 8.45 12.23 -11.25
N GLU A 43 7.14 12.44 -11.16
CA GLU A 43 6.50 13.63 -11.73
C GLU A 43 6.89 14.89 -10.97
N LEU A 44 6.84 14.84 -9.63
CA LEU A 44 7.24 15.94 -8.76
C LEU A 44 8.72 16.32 -8.96
N GLN A 45 9.61 15.32 -9.09
CA GLN A 45 11.04 15.56 -9.36
C GLN A 45 11.29 16.36 -10.64
N LYS A 46 10.45 16.21 -11.68
CA LYS A 46 10.59 16.98 -12.92
C LYS A 46 10.27 18.45 -12.70
N LEU A 47 9.27 18.75 -11.87
CA LEU A 47 8.88 20.13 -11.54
C LEU A 47 9.93 20.77 -10.63
N ILE A 48 10.36 20.07 -9.57
CA ILE A 48 11.35 20.58 -8.61
C ILE A 48 12.72 20.81 -9.27
N ALA A 49 13.04 20.10 -10.35
CA ALA A 49 14.26 20.33 -11.11
C ALA A 49 14.31 21.70 -11.81
N LEU A 50 13.16 22.36 -12.00
CA LEU A 50 13.08 23.71 -12.54
C LEU A 50 13.38 24.75 -11.44
N PRO A 51 14.19 25.78 -11.73
CA PRO A 51 14.34 26.93 -10.85
C PRO A 51 13.00 27.62 -10.54
N GLU A 52 12.84 28.12 -9.31
CA GLU A 52 11.57 28.68 -8.83
C GLU A 52 11.08 29.93 -9.60
N ASN A 53 12.02 30.65 -10.22
CA ASN A 53 11.78 31.81 -11.09
C ASN A 53 11.37 31.42 -12.52
N GLU A 54 11.53 30.16 -12.91
CA GLU A 54 11.16 29.62 -14.22
C GLU A 54 9.82 28.88 -14.20
N LYS A 55 9.32 28.53 -13.01
CA LYS A 55 8.01 27.88 -12.84
C LYS A 55 6.85 28.86 -13.02
N SER A 56 5.89 28.46 -13.84
CA SER A 56 4.56 29.06 -13.90
C SER A 56 3.78 28.82 -12.60
N ASN A 57 2.73 29.62 -12.37
CA ASN A 57 1.82 29.40 -11.24
C ASN A 57 1.11 28.03 -11.30
N GLU A 58 0.83 27.53 -12.50
CA GLU A 58 0.24 26.20 -12.68
C GLU A 58 1.21 25.09 -12.24
N GLU A 59 2.50 25.22 -12.54
CA GLU A 59 3.52 24.26 -12.10
C GLU A 59 3.68 24.29 -10.57
N LYS A 60 3.65 25.47 -9.94
CA LYS A 60 3.70 25.60 -8.48
C LYS A 60 2.48 24.95 -7.80
N GLN A 61 1.28 25.20 -8.35
CA GLN A 61 0.06 24.57 -7.85
C GLN A 61 0.12 23.04 -8.00
N LYS A 62 0.60 22.56 -9.15
CA LYS A 62 0.76 21.14 -9.42
C LYS A 62 1.79 20.47 -8.49
N GLU A 63 2.88 21.15 -8.15
CA GLU A 63 3.83 20.66 -7.14
C GLU A 63 3.14 20.43 -5.79
N GLU A 64 2.35 21.40 -5.34
CA GLU A 64 1.62 21.30 -4.07
C GLU A 64 0.60 20.16 -4.10
N GLU A 65 -0.15 20.01 -5.20
CA GLU A 65 -1.09 18.90 -5.40
C GLU A 65 -0.39 17.54 -5.36
N LEU A 66 0.75 17.40 -6.04
CA LEU A 66 1.53 16.16 -6.06
C LEU A 66 2.05 15.82 -4.66
N VAL A 67 2.54 16.81 -3.90
CA VAL A 67 2.97 16.62 -2.51
C VAL A 67 1.80 16.14 -1.64
N GLN A 68 0.64 16.77 -1.74
CA GLN A 68 -0.55 16.38 -0.98
C GLN A 68 -1.03 14.97 -1.35
N GLN A 69 -1.00 14.59 -2.63
CA GLN A 69 -1.35 13.24 -3.07
C GLN A 69 -0.38 12.18 -2.56
N ILE A 70 0.94 12.46 -2.63
CA ILE A 70 1.97 11.57 -2.07
C ILE A 70 1.76 11.38 -0.58
N HIS A 71 1.48 12.46 0.17
CA HIS A 71 1.23 12.40 1.61
C HIS A 71 0.07 11.46 1.94
N LYS A 72 -1.09 11.63 1.27
CA LYS A 72 -2.27 10.79 1.47
C LYS A 72 -1.99 9.30 1.21
N LEU A 73 -1.20 9.00 0.17
CA LEU A 73 -0.84 7.62 -0.16
C LEU A 73 0.13 7.01 0.86
N VAL A 74 1.04 7.82 1.41
CA VAL A 74 1.92 7.39 2.51
C VAL A 74 1.10 7.11 3.77
N GLU A 75 0.16 8.00 4.13
CA GLU A 75 -0.76 7.75 5.27
C GLU A 75 -1.58 6.48 5.07
N THR A 76 -2.12 6.27 3.86
CA THR A 76 -2.88 5.05 3.51
C THR A 76 -2.02 3.80 3.71
N ARG A 77 -0.75 3.87 3.33
CA ARG A 77 0.20 2.77 3.52
C ARG A 77 0.49 2.54 5.00
N ASP A 78 0.62 3.59 5.81
CA ASP A 78 0.85 3.45 7.25
C ASP A 78 -0.33 2.74 7.92
N PHE A 79 -1.57 3.09 7.57
CA PHE A 79 -2.76 2.36 8.05
C PHE A 79 -2.76 0.89 7.63
N LEU A 80 -2.34 0.59 6.40
CA LEU A 80 -2.25 -0.79 5.91
C LEU A 80 -1.23 -1.62 6.71
N VAL A 81 -0.13 -1.01 7.15
CA VAL A 81 0.87 -1.64 8.03
C VAL A 81 0.26 -1.93 9.41
N ASP A 82 -0.43 -0.95 9.99
CA ASP A 82 -1.07 -1.10 11.31
C ASP A 82 -2.10 -2.24 11.32
N ASP A 83 -2.93 -2.35 10.28
CA ASP A 83 -3.93 -3.41 10.14
C ASP A 83 -3.30 -4.81 10.10
N VAL A 84 -2.18 -4.98 9.40
CA VAL A 84 -1.50 -6.28 9.30
C VAL A 84 -0.72 -6.63 10.56
N GLU A 85 -0.10 -5.66 11.22
CA GLU A 85 0.53 -5.88 12.51
C GLU A 85 -0.52 -6.31 13.56
N PHE A 86 -1.74 -5.75 13.50
CA PHE A 86 -2.84 -6.19 14.36
C PHE A 86 -3.27 -7.64 14.08
N GLU A 87 -3.45 -8.02 12.80
CA GLU A 87 -3.83 -9.40 12.44
C GLU A 87 -2.72 -10.42 12.76
N ARG A 88 -1.44 -10.03 12.78
CA ARG A 88 -0.33 -10.91 13.20
C ARG A 88 -0.33 -11.25 14.69
N LEU A 89 -0.93 -10.40 15.52
CA LEU A 89 -1.04 -10.60 16.97
C LEU A 89 -2.23 -11.49 17.37
N ARG A 90 -3.09 -11.90 16.43
CA ARG A 90 -4.31 -12.69 16.64
C ARG A 90 -4.15 -14.17 16.27
#